data_AF-A0A2E6M2S4-F1
#
_entry.id   AF-A0A2E6M2S4-F1
#
_cell.length_a   1.000
_cell.length_b   1.000
_cell.length_c   1.000
_cell.angle_alpha   90.00
_cell.angle_beta   90.00
_cell.angle_gamma   90.00
#
_symmetry.space_group_name_H-M   'P 1'
#
loop_
_entity.id
_entity.type
_entity.pdbx_description
1 polymer ?
#
loop_
_entity_poly.entity_id
_entity_poly.type
_entity_poly.pdbx_seq_one_letter_code
_entity_poly.pdbx_strand_id
1 'polypeptide(L)'
;MLKNYTQNTQANTSELEDQIFRNINHPEAGYLPTSFLLKFANPYPENQTLNHAAETVPLDKLWQELNVMGMQQPFVLRVCLSKKTVRLETGNQRIRLFEQHGITKVPVIIEVAETPIADRKNGDQLRPLESKDFDIEKLVQCKDQWCNPLEVVAPHHIERITSQTRVQLRSRAMRHHILMQTQ
;
A
#
# COMPACT_ATOMS: atom_id res chain seq x y z
N MET A 1 35.40 16.56 -15.30
CA MET A 1 34.72 15.61 -16.21
C MET A 1 33.52 15.03 -15.50
N LEU A 2 32.38 15.72 -15.58
CA LEU A 2 31.09 15.25 -15.05
C LEU A 2 30.60 14.13 -15.97
N LYS A 3 30.73 12.87 -15.53
CA LYS A 3 30.12 11.74 -16.22
C LYS A 3 28.66 11.64 -15.78
N ASN A 4 27.79 11.91 -16.75
CA ASN A 4 26.37 11.59 -16.84
C ASN A 4 25.90 10.47 -15.91
N TYR A 5 25.26 10.84 -14.80
CA TYR A 5 24.35 9.95 -14.05
C TYR A 5 22.97 10.04 -14.70
N THR A 6 22.78 9.34 -15.81
CA THR A 6 21.46 9.21 -16.43
C THR A 6 21.32 7.80 -16.96
N GLN A 7 21.42 6.83 -16.06
CA GLN A 7 21.02 5.42 -16.25
C GLN A 7 20.86 4.81 -14.84
N ASN A 8 19.77 4.06 -14.62
CA ASN A 8 19.36 3.34 -13.39
C ASN A 8 18.47 4.07 -12.36
N THR A 9 17.39 4.72 -12.77
CA THR A 9 16.30 5.05 -11.83
C THR A 9 15.38 3.86 -11.53
N GLN A 10 15.02 3.05 -12.53
CA GLN A 10 14.05 1.94 -12.34
C GLN A 10 14.60 0.74 -11.56
N ALA A 11 15.87 0.35 -11.79
CA ALA A 11 16.50 -0.73 -11.02
C ALA A 11 16.57 -0.38 -9.53
N ASN A 12 16.84 0.89 -9.22
CA ASN A 12 16.96 1.40 -7.86
C ASN A 12 15.60 1.44 -7.15
N THR A 13 14.51 1.83 -7.84
CA THR A 13 13.16 1.82 -7.25
C THR A 13 12.68 0.41 -6.92
N SER A 14 12.84 -0.56 -7.82
CA SER A 14 12.38 -1.93 -7.55
C SER A 14 13.14 -2.60 -6.41
N GLU A 15 14.45 -2.35 -6.29
CA GLU A 15 15.27 -2.86 -5.19
C GLU A 15 14.87 -2.20 -3.86
N LEU A 16 14.62 -0.90 -3.86
CA LEU A 16 14.15 -0.16 -2.70
C LEU A 16 12.75 -0.63 -2.25
N GLU A 17 11.83 -0.88 -3.19
CA GLU A 17 10.52 -1.46 -2.90
C GLU A 17 10.63 -2.86 -2.31
N ASP A 18 11.44 -3.75 -2.90
CA ASP A 18 11.69 -5.09 -2.36
C ASP A 18 12.30 -5.01 -0.94
N GLN A 19 13.23 -4.09 -0.71
CA GLN A 19 13.82 -3.84 0.60
C GLN A 19 12.76 -3.38 1.60
N ILE A 20 11.96 -2.37 1.28
CA ILE A 20 10.98 -1.82 2.20
C ILE A 20 9.87 -2.83 2.48
N PHE A 21 9.42 -3.62 1.49
CA PHE A 21 8.23 -4.48 1.66
C PHE A 21 8.52 -5.92 2.09
N ARG A 22 9.78 -6.29 2.31
CA ARG A 22 10.22 -7.66 2.64
C ARG A 22 9.51 -8.33 3.83
N ASN A 23 8.92 -7.56 4.74
CA ASN A 23 8.25 -8.07 5.95
C ASN A 23 6.72 -7.99 5.89
N ILE A 24 6.14 -7.60 4.76
CA ILE A 24 4.68 -7.63 4.57
C ILE A 24 4.27 -9.07 4.29
N ASN A 25 3.83 -9.76 5.34
CA ASN A 25 3.26 -11.10 5.25
C ASN A 25 1.77 -11.06 5.64
N HIS A 26 0.94 -10.53 4.73
CA HIS A 26 -0.50 -10.45 4.90
C HIS A 26 -1.19 -11.05 3.67
N PRO A 27 -1.94 -12.17 3.79
CA PRO A 27 -2.43 -12.92 2.63
C PRO A 27 -3.41 -12.14 1.74
N GLU A 28 -4.10 -11.15 2.32
CA GLU A 28 -5.07 -10.26 1.67
C GLU A 28 -4.41 -9.03 1.02
N ALA A 29 -3.12 -8.78 1.27
CA ALA A 29 -2.45 -7.61 0.74
C ALA A 29 -2.15 -7.75 -0.76
N GLY A 30 -2.59 -6.76 -1.54
CA GLY A 30 -2.23 -6.56 -2.94
C GLY A 30 -1.33 -5.34 -3.10
N TYR A 31 -0.76 -5.14 -4.29
CA TYR A 31 0.01 -3.92 -4.61
C TYR A 31 -0.81 -2.99 -5.50
N LEU A 32 -0.93 -1.73 -5.09
CA LEU A 32 -1.58 -0.67 -5.87
C LEU A 32 -0.60 0.49 -6.10
N PRO A 33 -0.79 1.30 -7.16
CA PRO A 33 0.05 2.47 -7.38
C PRO A 33 -0.04 3.45 -6.22
N THR A 34 1.10 4.03 -5.82
CA THR A 34 1.18 5.09 -4.80
C THR A 34 0.27 6.26 -5.17
N SER A 35 0.24 6.64 -6.45
CA SER A 35 -0.61 7.70 -7.01
C SER A 35 -2.11 7.43 -6.86
N PHE A 36 -2.52 6.16 -6.91
CA PHE A 36 -3.91 5.79 -6.68
C PHE A 36 -4.31 6.01 -5.22
N LEU A 37 -3.46 5.60 -4.27
CA LEU A 37 -3.74 5.74 -2.84
C LEU A 37 -3.76 7.20 -2.38
N LEU A 38 -2.91 8.05 -2.94
CA LEU A 38 -2.84 9.46 -2.59
C LEU A 38 -4.16 10.21 -2.77
N LYS A 39 -5.03 9.78 -3.71
CA LYS A 39 -6.38 10.33 -3.90
C LYS A 39 -7.22 10.28 -2.61
N PHE A 40 -6.98 9.28 -1.77
CA PHE A 40 -7.76 8.97 -0.57
C PHE A 40 -7.04 9.31 0.73
N ALA A 41 -5.81 9.80 0.64
CA ALA A 41 -5.02 10.20 1.80
C ALA A 41 -5.49 11.52 2.40
N ASN A 42 -5.25 11.69 3.70
CA ASN A 42 -5.41 12.96 4.39
C ASN A 42 -4.53 14.03 3.69
N PRO A 43 -5.09 15.17 3.23
CA PRO A 43 -4.35 16.27 2.62
C PRO A 43 -3.36 16.93 3.58
N TYR A 44 -3.56 16.82 4.89
CA TYR A 44 -2.77 17.50 5.92
C TYR A 44 -2.35 16.53 7.04
N PRO A 45 -1.52 15.52 6.75
CA PRO A 45 -1.02 14.65 7.81
C PRO A 45 0.05 15.39 8.62
N GLU A 46 0.16 15.04 9.90
CA GLU A 46 1.25 15.55 10.74
C GLU A 46 2.62 15.05 10.24
N ASN A 47 3.68 15.82 10.52
CA ASN A 47 5.07 15.45 10.20
C ASN A 47 5.68 14.43 11.18
N GLN A 48 4.83 13.66 11.85
CA GLN A 48 5.19 12.62 12.81
C GLN A 48 4.12 11.54 12.81
N THR A 49 4.49 10.33 13.22
CA THR A 49 3.57 9.20 13.37
C THR A 49 4.16 8.17 14.33
N LEU A 50 3.33 7.21 14.76
CA LEU A 50 3.79 6.04 15.47
C LEU A 50 4.66 5.16 14.56
N ASN A 51 5.81 4.72 15.07
CA ASN A 51 6.59 3.64 14.48
C ASN A 51 6.07 2.26 14.95
N HIS A 52 6.77 1.18 14.55
CA HIS A 52 6.42 -0.18 14.95
C HIS A 52 6.45 -0.41 16.48
N ALA A 53 7.27 0.34 17.21
CA ALA A 53 7.35 0.27 18.67
C ALA A 53 6.25 1.11 19.37
N ALA A 54 5.28 1.64 18.62
CA ALA A 54 4.27 2.57 19.11
C ALA A 54 4.84 3.87 19.71
N GLU A 55 6.02 4.29 19.23
CA GLU A 55 6.63 5.58 19.59
C GLU A 55 6.32 6.63 18.53
N THR A 56 5.94 7.83 18.94
CA THR A 56 5.80 8.96 18.01
C THR A 56 7.18 9.41 17.53
N VAL A 57 7.44 9.30 16.23
CA VAL A 57 8.71 9.68 15.61
C VAL A 57 8.49 10.64 14.42
N PRO A 58 9.47 11.53 14.13
CA PRO A 58 9.47 12.31 12.89
C PRO A 58 9.54 11.43 11.64
N LEU A 59 9.00 11.90 10.51
CA LEU A 59 8.96 11.11 9.26
C LEU A 59 10.34 10.71 8.73
N ASP A 60 11.37 11.54 8.93
CA ASP A 60 12.74 11.21 8.51
C ASP A 60 13.31 10.01 9.28
N LYS A 61 13.01 9.93 10.59
CA LYS A 61 13.39 8.77 11.42
C LYS A 61 12.61 7.53 10.98
N LEU A 62 11.31 7.68 10.70
CA LEU A 62 10.49 6.59 10.17
C LEU A 62 11.05 6.06 8.85
N TRP A 63 11.51 6.93 7.95
CA TRP A 63 12.12 6.51 6.68
C TRP A 63 13.36 5.64 6.91
N GLN A 64 14.25 6.06 7.80
CA GLN A 64 15.44 5.28 8.16
C GLN A 64 15.05 3.90 8.73
N GLU A 65 14.07 3.87 9.63
CA GLU A 65 13.53 2.63 10.18
C GLU A 65 12.93 1.70 9.11
N LEU A 66 12.19 2.24 8.13
CA LEU A 66 11.62 1.46 7.03
C LEU A 66 12.70 0.85 6.13
N ASN A 67 13.79 1.59 5.86
CA ASN A 67 14.91 1.05 5.11
C ASN A 67 15.59 -0.11 5.87
N VAL A 68 15.79 0.05 7.17
CA VAL A 68 16.55 -0.91 8.01
C VAL A 68 15.73 -2.09 8.48
N MET A 69 14.45 -1.91 8.79
CA MET A 69 13.57 -2.95 9.36
C MET A 69 12.51 -3.44 8.38
N GLY A 70 12.27 -2.72 7.29
CA GLY A 70 11.14 -2.99 6.42
C GLY A 70 9.80 -2.58 7.05
N MET A 71 8.80 -2.49 6.21
CA MET A 71 7.43 -2.20 6.54
C MET A 71 6.77 -3.45 7.13
N GLN A 72 6.12 -3.27 8.27
CA GLN A 72 5.52 -4.37 9.06
C GLN A 72 4.01 -4.49 8.84
N GLN A 73 3.36 -3.38 8.48
CA GLN A 73 1.91 -3.33 8.29
C GLN A 73 1.58 -2.69 6.95
N PRO A 74 0.75 -3.32 6.10
CA PRO A 74 0.29 -2.75 4.84
C PRO A 74 -0.49 -1.45 5.06
N PHE A 75 -0.77 -0.73 3.98
CA PHE A 75 -1.77 0.33 3.99
C PHE A 75 -3.16 -0.28 4.08
N VAL A 76 -4.09 0.46 4.68
CA VAL A 76 -5.50 0.04 4.78
C VAL A 76 -6.36 1.09 4.11
N LEU A 77 -7.04 0.69 3.04
CA LEU A 77 -8.03 1.51 2.35
C LEU A 77 -9.42 1.03 2.76
N ARG A 78 -10.19 1.88 3.45
CA ARG A 78 -11.52 1.53 3.93
C ARG A 78 -12.58 2.05 2.96
N VAL A 79 -13.47 1.17 2.53
CA VAL A 79 -14.61 1.44 1.65
C VAL A 79 -15.90 1.23 2.43
N CYS A 80 -16.73 2.27 2.51
CA CYS A 80 -18.05 2.21 3.13
C CYS A 80 -19.14 2.19 2.07
N LEU A 81 -19.82 1.06 1.92
CA LEU A 81 -20.84 0.89 0.88
C LEU A 81 -22.12 1.68 1.17
N SER A 82 -22.58 1.71 2.43
CA SER A 82 -23.83 2.38 2.81
C SER A 82 -23.79 3.89 2.57
N LYS A 83 -22.66 4.54 2.88
CA LYS A 83 -22.45 5.97 2.62
C LYS A 83 -21.75 6.26 1.30
N LYS A 84 -21.36 5.24 0.55
CA LYS A 84 -20.59 5.36 -0.70
C LYS A 84 -19.35 6.24 -0.51
N THR A 85 -18.54 5.91 0.48
CA THR A 85 -17.31 6.64 0.78
C THR A 85 -16.10 5.74 0.82
N VAL A 86 -14.92 6.33 0.66
CA VAL A 86 -13.63 5.67 0.75
C VAL A 86 -12.61 6.58 1.42
N ARG A 87 -11.70 6.00 2.21
CA ARG A 87 -10.60 6.73 2.87
C ARG A 87 -9.38 5.83 3.06
N LEU A 88 -8.19 6.44 3.08
CA LEU A 88 -6.99 5.77 3.58
C LEU A 88 -7.04 5.78 5.12
N GLU A 89 -7.31 4.62 5.73
CA GLU A 89 -7.40 4.47 7.19
C GLU A 89 -6.01 4.51 7.82
N THR A 90 -5.08 3.72 7.27
CA THR A 90 -3.73 3.55 7.83
C THR A 90 -2.67 3.93 6.81
N GLY A 91 -1.69 4.73 7.24
CA GLY A 91 -0.53 5.11 6.44
C GLY A 91 -0.61 6.48 5.78
N ASN A 92 -1.46 7.39 6.26
CA ASN A 92 -1.58 8.76 5.72
C ASN A 92 -0.23 9.52 5.64
N GLN A 93 0.64 9.36 6.65
CA GLN A 93 1.98 9.91 6.66
C GLN A 93 2.92 9.15 5.71
N ARG A 94 2.87 7.80 5.76
CA ARG A 94 3.76 6.92 4.98
C ARG A 94 3.56 7.09 3.48
N ILE A 95 2.33 7.28 2.99
CA ILE A 95 2.08 7.36 1.55
C ILE A 95 2.74 8.58 0.91
N ARG A 96 2.80 9.71 1.64
CA ARG A 96 3.50 10.92 1.19
C ARG A 96 5.00 10.76 1.23
N LEU A 97 5.51 10.15 2.29
CA LEU A 97 6.92 9.79 2.39
C LEU A 97 7.33 8.90 1.20
N PHE A 98 6.48 7.94 0.84
CA PHE A 98 6.70 7.02 -0.27
C PHE A 98 6.67 7.74 -1.62
N GLU A 99 5.74 8.68 -1.83
CA GLU A 99 5.73 9.56 -2.99
C GLU A 99 7.04 10.37 -3.10
N GLN A 100 7.48 10.99 -2.00
CA GLN A 100 8.71 11.79 -1.94
C GLN A 100 9.98 10.99 -2.28
N HIS A 101 10.02 9.72 -1.90
CA HIS A 101 11.14 8.82 -2.17
C HIS A 101 10.99 7.99 -3.45
N GLY A 102 9.99 8.29 -4.29
CA GLY A 102 9.82 7.65 -5.59
C GLY A 102 9.36 6.20 -5.55
N ILE A 103 8.72 5.77 -4.45
CA ILE A 103 8.05 4.47 -4.36
C ILE A 103 6.80 4.50 -5.24
N THR A 104 6.72 3.57 -6.20
CA THR A 104 5.70 3.60 -7.26
C THR A 104 4.46 2.78 -6.92
N LYS A 105 4.63 1.72 -6.12
CA LYS A 105 3.55 0.85 -5.65
C LYS A 105 3.70 0.56 -4.17
N VAL A 106 2.56 0.27 -3.54
CA VAL A 106 2.49 0.02 -2.11
C VAL A 106 1.61 -1.18 -1.79
N PRO A 107 1.93 -1.95 -0.74
CA PRO A 107 1.10 -3.05 -0.28
C PRO A 107 -0.12 -2.52 0.47
N VAL A 108 -1.31 -2.92 0.05
CA VAL A 108 -2.59 -2.38 0.50
C VAL A 108 -3.53 -3.53 0.81
N ILE A 109 -4.38 -3.35 1.80
CA ILE A 109 -5.59 -4.14 1.97
C ILE A 109 -6.80 -3.23 1.84
N ILE A 110 -7.87 -3.74 1.22
CA ILE A 110 -9.15 -3.03 1.14
C ILE A 110 -10.10 -3.63 2.17
N GLU A 111 -10.51 -2.78 3.12
CA GLU A 111 -11.54 -3.10 4.10
C GLU A 111 -12.91 -2.61 3.64
N VAL A 112 -13.89 -3.50 3.50
CA VAL A 112 -15.28 -3.15 3.23
C VAL A 112 -16.04 -3.07 4.55
N ALA A 113 -16.59 -1.90 4.85
CA ALA A 113 -17.36 -1.67 6.06
C ALA A 113 -18.81 -1.29 5.72
N GLU A 114 -19.77 -1.85 6.48
CA GLU A 114 -21.18 -1.45 6.37
C GLU A 114 -21.41 -0.06 6.95
N THR A 115 -20.68 0.32 8.00
CA THR A 115 -20.77 1.62 8.65
C THR A 115 -19.46 2.41 8.49
N PRO A 116 -19.52 3.73 8.34
CA PRO A 116 -18.33 4.54 8.23
C PRO A 116 -17.70 4.71 9.60
N ILE A 117 -16.42 4.34 9.67
CA ILE A 117 -15.56 4.66 10.80
C ILE A 117 -14.87 5.98 10.46
N ALA A 118 -15.23 7.04 11.17
CA ALA A 118 -14.52 8.31 11.11
C ALA A 118 -13.74 8.46 12.41
N ASP A 119 -12.46 8.06 12.39
CA ASP A 119 -11.55 8.40 13.49
C ASP A 119 -10.96 9.79 13.21
N ARG A 120 -11.41 10.78 13.98
CA ARG A 120 -10.94 12.17 13.87
C ARG A 120 -9.42 12.30 14.00
N LYS A 121 -8.74 11.38 14.70
CA LYS A 121 -7.28 11.40 14.85
C LYS A 121 -6.53 11.09 13.55
N ASN A 122 -7.16 10.36 12.63
CA ASN A 122 -6.58 9.97 11.35
C ASN A 122 -7.06 10.86 10.18
N GLY A 123 -7.71 11.98 10.49
CA GLY A 123 -8.42 12.83 9.53
C GLY A 123 -9.87 12.38 9.34
N ASP A 124 -10.77 13.35 9.22
CA ASP A 124 -12.22 13.13 9.05
C ASP A 124 -12.64 13.11 7.57
N GLN A 125 -11.69 13.19 6.62
CA GLN A 125 -12.05 13.27 5.22
C GLN A 125 -12.50 11.92 4.67
N LEU A 126 -13.74 11.91 4.20
CA LEU A 126 -14.34 10.84 3.43
C LEU A 126 -14.39 11.28 1.97
N ARG A 127 -13.80 10.49 1.06
CA ARG A 127 -13.91 10.72 -0.38
C ARG A 127 -15.11 9.95 -0.94
N PRO A 128 -15.79 10.46 -1.97
CA PRO A 128 -16.82 9.70 -2.67
C PRO A 128 -16.27 8.38 -3.22
N LEU A 129 -17.06 7.32 -3.12
CA LEU A 129 -16.79 6.05 -3.79
C LEU A 129 -17.24 6.17 -5.25
N GLU A 130 -16.25 6.25 -6.15
CA GLU A 130 -16.48 6.43 -7.58
C GLU A 130 -16.38 5.10 -8.32
N SER A 131 -17.33 4.81 -9.22
CA SER A 131 -17.33 3.59 -10.04
C SER A 131 -16.19 3.53 -11.06
N LYS A 132 -15.54 4.66 -11.35
CA LYS A 132 -14.29 4.68 -12.13
C LYS A 132 -13.13 4.13 -11.34
N ASP A 133 -13.11 4.29 -10.01
CA ASP A 133 -11.99 3.84 -9.17
C ASP A 133 -12.19 2.38 -8.71
N PHE A 134 -13.45 1.93 -8.58
CA PHE A 134 -13.81 0.60 -8.05
C PHE A 134 -14.91 -0.11 -8.84
N ASP A 135 -14.79 -1.43 -8.91
CA ASP A 135 -15.83 -2.35 -9.37
C ASP A 135 -16.84 -2.62 -8.24
N ILE A 136 -17.92 -1.83 -8.23
CA ILE A 136 -18.93 -1.82 -7.16
C ILE A 136 -19.60 -3.18 -6.97
N GLU A 137 -19.85 -3.92 -8.07
CA GLU A 137 -20.49 -5.22 -8.01
C GLU A 137 -19.62 -6.23 -7.26
N LYS A 138 -18.30 -6.21 -7.49
CA LYS A 138 -17.37 -7.06 -6.76
C LYS A 138 -17.19 -6.64 -5.31
N LEU A 139 -17.20 -5.34 -5.01
CA LEU A 139 -17.16 -4.87 -3.62
C LEU A 139 -18.34 -5.40 -2.79
N VAL A 140 -19.53 -5.51 -3.38
CA VAL A 140 -20.72 -6.08 -2.72
C VAL A 140 -20.57 -7.59 -2.44
N GLN A 141 -19.73 -8.29 -3.20
CA GLN A 141 -19.47 -9.72 -3.00
C GLN A 141 -18.52 -9.98 -1.81
N CYS A 142 -17.65 -9.02 -1.45
CA CYS A 142 -16.72 -9.13 -0.31
C CYS A 142 -17.38 -8.92 1.07
N LYS A 143 -18.48 -9.62 1.38
CA LYS A 143 -19.27 -9.39 2.60
C LYS A 143 -18.49 -9.57 3.92
N ASP A 144 -17.31 -10.19 3.89
CA ASP A 144 -16.51 -10.58 5.06
C ASP A 144 -15.35 -9.62 5.40
N GLN A 145 -15.57 -8.32 5.25
CA GLN A 145 -14.69 -7.21 5.65
C GLN A 145 -13.40 -6.99 4.85
N TRP A 146 -12.78 -8.00 4.24
CA TRP A 146 -11.52 -7.84 3.50
C TRP A 146 -11.63 -8.33 2.05
N CYS A 147 -11.20 -7.50 1.09
CA CYS A 147 -11.10 -7.89 -0.33
C CYS A 147 -9.63 -7.99 -0.77
N ASN A 148 -9.36 -8.86 -1.75
CA ASN A 148 -8.17 -8.72 -2.58
C ASN A 148 -8.25 -7.41 -3.37
N PRO A 149 -7.33 -6.45 -3.15
CA PRO A 149 -7.43 -5.14 -3.79
C PRO A 149 -7.44 -5.20 -5.31
N LEU A 150 -6.72 -6.17 -5.90
CA LEU A 150 -6.62 -6.29 -7.36
C LEU A 150 -7.92 -6.74 -8.02
N GLU A 151 -8.85 -7.32 -7.28
CA GLU A 151 -10.11 -7.80 -7.84
C GLU A 151 -11.15 -6.69 -7.95
N VAL A 152 -11.15 -5.77 -6.97
CA VAL A 152 -12.18 -4.74 -6.80
C VAL A 152 -11.77 -3.35 -7.29
N VAL A 153 -10.48 -3.09 -7.52
CA VAL A 153 -10.02 -1.83 -8.13
C VAL A 153 -10.24 -1.88 -9.64
N ALA A 154 -10.69 -0.77 -10.21
CA ALA A 154 -10.92 -0.70 -11.65
C ALA A 154 -9.62 -1.00 -12.43
N PRO A 155 -9.65 -1.84 -13.49
CA PRO A 155 -8.43 -2.36 -14.12
C PRO A 155 -7.44 -1.32 -14.63
N HIS A 156 -7.89 -0.11 -14.96
CA HIS A 156 -7.03 0.97 -15.45
C HIS A 156 -6.22 1.68 -14.34
N HIS A 157 -6.52 1.40 -13.07
CA HIS A 157 -5.72 1.84 -11.93
C HIS A 157 -4.71 0.80 -11.47
N ILE A 158 -4.80 -0.44 -11.98
CA ILE A 158 -3.81 -1.47 -11.71
C ILE A 158 -2.73 -1.25 -12.77
N GLU A 159 -1.57 -0.71 -12.35
CA GLU A 159 -0.39 -0.76 -13.21
C GLU A 159 -0.18 -2.22 -13.60
N ARG A 160 -0.15 -2.50 -14.91
CA ARG A 160 0.16 -3.82 -15.45
C ARG A 160 1.56 -4.19 -14.98
N ILE A 161 1.63 -4.82 -13.82
CA ILE A 161 2.74 -5.66 -13.42
C ILE A 161 2.92 -6.63 -14.59
N THR A 162 3.98 -6.43 -15.35
CA THR A 162 4.27 -7.25 -16.53
C THR A 162 4.21 -8.72 -16.12
N SER A 163 3.70 -9.57 -17.00
CA SER A 163 3.48 -11.00 -16.77
C SER A 163 4.70 -11.75 -16.20
N GLN A 164 5.90 -11.16 -16.24
CA GLN A 164 7.12 -11.66 -15.63
C GLN A 164 7.12 -11.61 -14.09
N THR A 165 6.49 -10.63 -13.44
CA THR A 165 6.52 -10.54 -11.96
C THR A 165 5.52 -11.49 -11.29
N ARG A 166 4.41 -11.85 -11.96
CA ARG A 166 3.47 -12.89 -11.47
C ARG A 166 4.12 -14.27 -11.35
N VAL A 167 5.02 -14.61 -12.28
CA VAL A 167 5.78 -15.87 -12.23
C VAL A 167 6.88 -15.80 -11.16
N GLN A 168 7.55 -14.65 -11.00
CA GLN A 168 8.58 -14.49 -9.98
C GLN A 168 8.02 -14.51 -8.54
N LEU A 169 6.88 -13.86 -8.26
CA LEU A 169 6.29 -13.84 -6.91
C LEU A 169 5.81 -15.23 -6.45
N ARG A 170 5.18 -16.02 -7.34
CA ARG A 170 4.82 -17.42 -7.03
C ARG A 170 6.05 -18.33 -6.88
N SER A 171 7.11 -18.09 -7.66
CA SER A 171 8.33 -18.88 -7.57
C SER A 171 9.20 -18.54 -6.35
N ARG A 172 9.22 -17.27 -5.89
CA ARG A 172 9.97 -16.83 -4.69
C ARG A 172 9.31 -17.28 -3.38
N ALA A 173 7.98 -17.25 -3.30
CA ALA A 173 7.23 -17.79 -2.16
C ALA A 173 7.41 -19.31 -2.01
N MET A 174 7.42 -20.06 -3.13
CA MET A 174 7.70 -21.51 -3.09
C MET A 174 9.15 -21.84 -2.73
N ARG A 175 10.15 -21.04 -3.16
CA ARG A 175 11.56 -21.29 -2.80
C ARG A 175 11.83 -21.12 -1.31
N HIS A 176 11.21 -20.15 -0.65
CA HIS A 176 11.32 -20.00 0.81
C HIS A 176 10.66 -21.15 1.58
N HIS A 177 9.56 -21.70 1.06
CA HIS A 177 8.90 -22.84 1.70
C HIS A 177 9.69 -24.15 1.56
N ILE A 178 10.36 -24.38 0.43
CA ILE A 178 11.20 -25.57 0.21
C ILE A 178 12.49 -25.52 1.03
N LEU A 179 13.09 -24.32 1.21
CA LEU A 179 14.30 -24.15 2.02
C LEU A 179 14.07 -24.26 3.54
N MET A 180 12.84 -24.06 4.02
CA MET A 180 12.48 -24.19 5.44
C MET A 180 11.97 -25.59 5.82
N GLN A 181 11.71 -26.48 4.84
CA GLN A 181 11.33 -27.88 5.09
C GLN A 181 12.50 -28.87 4.91
N THR A 182 13.70 -28.37 4.62
CA THR A 182 14.90 -29.18 4.39
C THR A 182 16.06 -28.85 5.35
N GLN A 183 15.76 -28.25 6.51
CA GLN A 183 16.70 -28.13 7.62
C GLN A 183 16.20 -28.90 8.84
#